data_AF-A0A7J3D5W6-F1
#
_entry.id   AF-A0A7J3D5W6-F1
#
_cell.length_a   1.000
_cell.length_b   1.000
_cell.length_c   1.000
_cell.angle_alpha   90.00
_cell.angle_beta   90.00
_cell.angle_gamma   90.00
#
_symmetry.space_group_name_H-M   'P 1'
#
loop_
_entity.id
_entity.type
_entity.pdbx_description
1 polymer ?
#
loop_
_entity_poly.entity_id
_entity_poly.type
_entity_poly.pdbx_seq_one_letter_code
_entity_poly.pdbx_strand_id
1 'polypeptide(L)' 'MSNRTKHSPKKEHMYSEITSLSKQYRYLCLSRLEKVRSVQLMMLRKIMRKEARFMVVKNRVALKALEDAKF' A
#
# COMPACT_ATOMS: atom_id res chain seq x y z
N MET A 1 -27.23 -7.28 16.37
CA MET A 1 -26.28 -7.73 15.32
C MET A 1 -25.64 -6.50 14.71
N SER A 2 -24.32 -6.45 14.73
CA SER A 2 -23.51 -5.24 14.73
C SER A 2 -23.53 -4.49 13.40
N ASN A 3 -23.81 -3.18 13.45
CA ASN A 3 -23.71 -2.25 12.33
C ASN A 3 -22.27 -2.17 11.79
N ARG A 4 -21.88 -3.11 10.92
CA ARG A 4 -20.79 -2.89 9.97
C ARG A 4 -21.37 -2.09 8.80
N THR A 5 -21.61 -0.81 9.04
CA THR A 5 -21.86 0.16 7.96
C THR A 5 -20.70 0.10 6.97
N LYS A 6 -21.03 0.10 5.67
CA LYS A 6 -20.12 0.01 4.51
C LYS A 6 -18.73 0.58 4.76
N HIS A 7 -17.70 -0.11 4.26
CA HIS A 7 -16.34 0.42 4.31
C HIS A 7 -16.29 1.75 3.57
N SER A 8 -15.44 2.67 4.05
CA SER A 8 -15.24 3.94 3.37
C SER A 8 -14.72 3.67 1.94
N PRO A 9 -15.22 4.37 0.91
CA PRO A 9 -14.83 4.15 -0.49
C PRO A 9 -13.32 4.31 -0.70
N LYS A 10 -12.64 5.17 0.08
CA LYS A 10 -11.18 5.32 0.03
C LYS A 10 -10.44 4.03 0.43
N LYS A 11 -10.97 3.28 1.39
CA LYS A 11 -10.34 2.02 1.84
C LYS A 11 -10.54 0.90 0.82
N GLU A 12 -11.70 0.88 0.17
CA GLU A 12 -11.98 -0.08 -0.92
C GLU A 12 -11.08 0.19 -2.13
N HIS A 13 -10.94 1.46 -2.53
CA HIS A 13 -10.02 1.84 -3.60
C HIS A 13 -8.56 1.50 -3.28
N MET A 14 -8.09 1.78 -2.06
CA MET A 14 -6.72 1.39 -1.67
C MET A 14 -6.55 -0.13 -1.68
N TYR A 15 -7.55 -0.87 -1.22
CA TYR A 15 -7.50 -2.33 -1.24
C TYR A 15 -7.39 -2.86 -2.67
N SER A 16 -8.25 -2.39 -3.59
CA SER A 16 -8.21 -2.81 -4.99
C SER A 16 -6.90 -2.43 -5.69
N GLU A 17 -6.35 -1.25 -5.39
CA GLU A 17 -5.05 -0.80 -5.91
C GLU A 17 -3.90 -1.69 -5.42
N ILE A 18 -3.86 -2.09 -4.15
CA ILE A 18 -2.82 -3.00 -3.65
C ILE A 18 -2.93 -4.36 -4.32
N THR A 19 -4.14 -4.91 -4.44
CA THR A 19 -4.36 -6.23 -5.04
C THR A 19 -4.00 -6.26 -6.53
N SER A 20 -4.21 -5.16 -7.26
CA SER A 20 -3.78 -5.08 -8.66
C SER A 20 -2.27 -4.95 -8.78
N LEU A 21 -1.65 -4.10 -7.96
CA LEU A 21 -0.20 -3.92 -7.93
C LEU A 21 0.54 -5.19 -7.50
N SER A 22 0.02 -5.92 -6.51
CA SER A 22 0.65 -7.15 -6.04
C SER A 22 0.71 -8.24 -7.11
N LYS A 23 -0.23 -8.24 -8.06
CA LYS A 23 -0.22 -9.16 -9.22
C LYS A 23 0.67 -8.68 -10.35
N GLN A 24 0.80 -7.36 -10.53
CA GLN A 24 1.59 -6.78 -11.62
C GLN A 24 3.10 -6.83 -11.33
N TYR A 25 3.50 -6.63 -10.08
CA TYR A 25 4.90 -6.57 -9.67
C TYR A 25 5.38 -7.91 -9.13
N ARG A 26 6.51 -8.41 -9.64
CA ARG A 26 7.13 -9.66 -9.19
C ARG A 26 7.62 -9.60 -7.74
N TYR A 27 8.02 -8.41 -7.28
CA TYR A 27 8.60 -8.20 -5.96
C TYR A 27 7.90 -7.05 -5.24
N LEU A 28 7.62 -7.24 -3.95
CA LEU A 28 6.97 -6.25 -3.10
C LEU A 28 7.80 -6.05 -1.84
N CYS A 29 8.04 -4.80 -1.45
CA CYS A 29 8.85 -4.45 -0.29
C CYS A 29 8.02 -3.70 0.74
N LEU A 30 8.13 -4.09 2.01
CA LEU A 30 7.47 -3.45 3.14
C LEU A 30 8.51 -2.69 3.97
N SER A 31 8.22 -1.42 4.27
CA SER A 31 9.08 -0.59 5.09
C SER A 31 8.26 0.19 6.12
N ARG A 32 8.86 0.44 7.29
CA ARG A 32 8.27 1.26 8.36
C ARG A 32 8.62 2.73 8.14
N LEU A 33 7.61 3.59 8.21
CA LEU A 33 7.75 5.03 7.96
C LEU A 33 7.86 5.89 9.22
N GLU A 34 7.91 5.29 10.41
CA GLU A 34 7.81 5.97 11.72
C GLU A 34 8.90 7.04 11.95
N LYS A 35 10.13 6.80 11.48
CA LYS A 35 11.27 7.72 11.64
C LYS A 35 11.80 8.26 10.31
N VAL A 36 10.96 8.29 9.27
CA VAL A 36 11.36 8.76 7.94
C VAL A 36 10.65 10.08 7.66
N ARG A 37 11.42 11.16 7.48
CA ARG A 37 10.86 12.47 7.15
C ARG A 37 10.32 12.46 5.72
N SER A 38 9.25 13.22 5.48
CA SER A 38 8.64 13.36 4.15
C SER A 38 9.65 13.77 3.07
N VAL A 39 10.60 14.65 3.41
CA VAL A 39 11.66 15.11 2.50
C VAL A 39 12.54 13.95 2.01
N GLN A 40 12.88 13.00 2.89
CA GLN A 40 13.68 11.84 2.54
C GLN A 40 12.94 10.91 1.58
N LEU A 41 11.63 10.68 1.81
CA LEU A 41 10.79 9.91 0.89
C LEU A 41 10.67 10.57 -0.48
N MET A 42 10.57 11.90 -0.53
CA MET A 42 10.51 12.63 -1.79
C MET A 42 11.81 12.51 -2.58
N MET A 43 12.97 12.58 -1.91
CA MET A 43 14.27 12.35 -2.54
C MET A 43 14.35 10.93 -3.11
N LEU A 44 13.97 9.90 -2.34
CA LEU A 44 13.95 8.51 -2.81
C LEU A 44 13.00 8.31 -3.99
N ARG A 45 11.80 8.89 -3.93
CA ARG A 45 10.82 8.86 -5.04
C ARG A 45 11.37 9.49 -6.31
N LYS A 46 12.17 10.56 -6.19
CA LYS A 46 12.77 11.23 -7.35
C LYS A 46 13.84 10.35 -7.99
N ILE A 47 14.69 9.74 -7.18
CA ILE A 47 15.78 8.85 -7.64
C ILE A 47 15.18 7.61 -8.32
N MET A 48 14.20 6.97 -7.69
CA MET A 48 13.67 5.67 -8.14
C MET A 48 12.41 5.78 -9.01
N ARG A 49 12.12 6.95 -9.60
CA ARG A 49 10.84 7.24 -10.27
C ARG A 49 10.47 6.25 -11.39
N LYS A 50 11.47 5.69 -12.08
CA LYS A 50 11.27 4.73 -13.19
C LYS A 50 11.34 3.27 -12.76
N GLU A 51 11.87 3.01 -11.57
CA GLU A 51 12.22 1.66 -11.12
C GLU A 51 11.22 1.12 -10.08
N ALA A 52 10.70 2.00 -9.22
CA ALA A 52 9.84 1.61 -8.12
C ALA A 52 8.66 2.57 -7.94
N ARG A 53 7.49 2.00 -7.68
CA ARG A 53 6.31 2.74 -7.26
C ARG A 53 6.22 2.71 -5.74
N PHE A 54 6.23 3.89 -5.13
CA PHE A 54 6.06 4.03 -3.67
C PHE A 54 4.60 4.27 -3.34
N MET A 55 4.09 3.54 -2.36
CA MET A 55 2.72 3.72 -1.86
C MET A 55 2.71 3.72 -0.34
N VAL A 56 1.93 4.61 0.26
CA VAL A 56 1.74 4.68 1.71
C VAL A 56 0.34 4.22 2.02
N VAL A 57 0.22 3.18 2.84
CA VAL A 57 -1.06 2.51 3.10
C VAL A 57 -1.27 2.26 4.57
N LYS A 58 -2.53 2.16 4.98
CA LYS A 58 -2.89 1.76 6.33
C LYS A 58 -2.56 0.28 6.54
N ASN A 59 -1.85 -0.01 7.63
CA ASN A 59 -1.38 -1.37 7.97
C ASN A 59 -2.48 -2.44 7.85
N ARG A 60 -3.67 -2.21 8.42
CA ARG A 60 -4.78 -3.17 8.36
C ARG A 60 -5.29 -3.45 6.95
N VAL A 61 -5.25 -2.45 6.06
CA VAL A 61 -5.69 -2.62 4.68
C VAL A 61 -4.63 -3.38 3.88
N ALA A 62 -3.35 -3.05 4.10
CA ALA A 62 -2.23 -3.74 3.47
C ALA A 62 -2.16 -5.22 3.87
N LEU A 63 -2.25 -5.52 5.18
CA LEU A 63 -2.26 -6.89 5.69
C LEU A 63 -3.36 -7.71 5.02
N LYS A 64 -4.59 -7.20 5.03
CA LYS A 64 -5.70 -7.90 4.41
C LYS A 64 -5.52 -8.09 2.90
N ALA A 65 -5.10 -7.05 2.19
CA ALA A 65 -4.89 -7.14 0.74
C ALA A 65 -3.79 -8.12 0.36
N LEU A 66 -2.73 -8.22 1.17
CA LEU A 66 -1.62 -9.15 0.94
C LEU A 66 -1.95 -10.59 1.35
N GLU A 67 -2.71 -10.79 2.43
CA GLU A 67 -3.26 -12.10 2.83
C GLU A 67 -4.16 -12.67 1.72
N ASP A 68 -5.07 -11.83 1.20
CA ASP A 68 -5.99 -12.22 0.13
C ASP A 68 -5.28 -12.39 -1.23
N ALA A 69 -4.12 -11.75 -1.42
CA ALA A 69 -3.35 -11.82 -2.66
C ALA A 69 -2.51 -13.09 -2.84
N LYS A 70 -2.46 -14.00 -1.85
CA LYS A 70 -1.74 -15.30 -1.83
C LYS A 70 -0.64 -15.42 -2.91
N PHE A 71 0.60 -15.13 -2.51
CA PHE A 71 1.81 -15.42 -3.30
C PHE A 71 1.94 -16.92 -3.59
#